data_AF-A0A8T0Z374-F1
#
_entry.id   AF-A0A8T0Z374-F1
#
_cell.length_a   1.000
_cell.length_b   1.000
_cell.length_c   1.000
_cell.angle_alpha   90.00
_cell.angle_beta   90.00
_cell.angle_gamma   90.00
#
_symmetry.space_group_name_H-M   'P 1'
#
loop_
_entity.id
_entity.type
_entity.pdbx_description
1 polymer ?
#
loop_
_entity_poly.entity_id
_entity_poly.type
_entity_poly.pdbx_seq_one_letter_code
_entity_poly.pdbx_strand_id
1 'polypeptide(L)'
;MAPGNPEKIVRAKRMEREYNETVALMFSEESGVSFIPVPTTQDVDRFDTRAKETNDPDDIARAHLIRDRFDYYEGEKTAHIDHRVLGGQLRTKLAEGTVTKADVKAAERYAKSNPTPDNIGLYTQIKRSVEGSVSQ
;
A
#
# COMPACT_ATOMS: atom_id res chain seq x y z
N MET A 1 19.29 -5.26 -25.61
CA MET A 1 18.89 -4.95 -24.22
C MET A 1 20.05 -5.33 -23.32
N ALA A 2 20.62 -4.40 -22.55
CA ALA A 2 21.64 -4.76 -21.57
C ALA A 2 21.00 -5.61 -20.46
N PRO A 3 21.62 -6.73 -20.04
CA PRO A 3 21.13 -7.46 -18.89
C PRO A 3 21.11 -6.52 -17.68
N GLY A 4 20.02 -6.51 -16.92
CA GLY A 4 19.88 -5.67 -15.74
C GLY A 4 21.00 -5.93 -14.74
N ASN A 5 21.27 -4.98 -13.84
CA ASN A 5 22.34 -5.09 -12.84
C ASN A 5 22.20 -6.42 -12.04
N PRO A 6 23.19 -7.34 -12.13
CA PRO A 6 23.12 -8.65 -11.48
C PRO A 6 22.91 -8.62 -9.97
N GLU A 7 23.52 -7.67 -9.27
CA GLU A 7 23.37 -7.53 -7.82
C GLU A 7 21.94 -7.19 -7.43
N LYS A 8 21.29 -6.30 -8.20
CA LYS A 8 19.88 -5.96 -8.00
C LYS A 8 18.97 -7.17 -8.23
N ILE A 9 19.29 -7.99 -9.24
CA ILE A 9 18.54 -9.22 -9.55
C ILE A 9 18.67 -10.23 -8.39
N VAL A 10 19.88 -10.48 -7.91
CA VAL A 10 20.11 -11.41 -6.78
C VAL A 10 19.40 -10.92 -5.52
N ARG A 11 19.49 -9.62 -5.21
CA ARG A 11 18.80 -9.03 -4.06
C ARG A 11 17.28 -9.16 -4.18
N ALA A 12 16.71 -8.86 -5.35
CA ALA A 12 15.28 -9.01 -5.58
C ALA A 12 14.81 -10.45 -5.38
N LYS A 13 15.52 -11.43 -5.97
CA LYS A 13 15.22 -12.86 -5.80
C LYS A 13 15.31 -13.32 -4.34
N ARG A 14 16.28 -12.82 -3.58
CA ARG A 14 16.41 -13.13 -2.15
C ARG A 14 15.19 -12.60 -1.38
N MET A 15 14.84 -11.34 -1.58
CA MET A 15 13.69 -10.72 -0.89
C MET A 15 12.37 -11.41 -1.28
N GLU A 16 12.21 -11.81 -2.54
CA GLU A 16 11.05 -12.59 -3.00
C GLU A 16 10.96 -13.94 -2.28
N ARG A 17 12.08 -14.65 -2.14
CA ARG A 17 12.12 -15.93 -1.41
C ARG A 17 11.79 -15.74 0.07
N GLU A 18 12.42 -14.78 0.75
CA GLU A 18 12.18 -14.47 2.16
C GLU A 18 10.70 -14.09 2.40
N TYR A 19 10.11 -13.34 1.46
CA TYR A 19 8.69 -13.02 1.51
C TYR A 19 7.81 -14.27 1.40
N ASN A 20 8.09 -15.14 0.42
CA ASN A 20 7.32 -16.36 0.21
C ASN A 20 7.44 -17.33 1.40
N GLU A 21 8.62 -17.43 2.00
CA GLU A 21 8.86 -18.20 3.23
C GLU A 21 8.04 -17.63 4.40
N THR A 22 8.02 -16.30 4.56
CA THR A 22 7.22 -15.63 5.59
C THR A 22 5.73 -15.88 5.39
N VAL A 23 5.24 -15.77 4.15
CA VAL A 23 3.83 -16.07 3.83
C VAL A 23 3.49 -17.52 4.13
N ALA A 24 4.34 -18.48 3.74
CA ALA A 24 4.11 -19.90 4.00
C ALA A 24 4.08 -20.23 5.49
N LEU A 25 4.93 -19.56 6.30
CA LEU A 25 4.96 -19.74 7.75
C LEU A 25 3.70 -19.16 8.42
N MET A 26 3.33 -17.93 8.05
CA MET A 26 2.22 -17.22 8.69
C MET A 26 0.86 -17.75 8.24
N PHE A 27 0.74 -18.18 6.99
CA PHE A 27 -0.52 -18.59 6.37
C PHE A 27 -0.43 -20.04 5.89
N SER A 28 -0.61 -20.97 6.83
CA SER A 28 -0.54 -22.41 6.61
C SER A 28 -1.82 -23.09 7.09
N GLU A 29 -1.96 -24.38 6.76
CA GLU A 29 -3.02 -25.21 7.35
C GLU A 29 -2.90 -25.28 8.88
N GLU A 30 -1.67 -25.29 9.41
CA GLU A 30 -1.39 -25.31 10.85
C GLU A 30 -1.84 -24.02 11.54
N SER A 31 -1.69 -22.86 10.90
CA SER A 31 -2.21 -21.61 11.46
C SER A 31 -3.73 -21.47 11.32
N GLY A 32 -4.36 -22.31 10.50
CA GLY A 32 -5.80 -22.26 10.22
C GLY A 32 -6.23 -20.99 9.49
N VAL A 33 -5.29 -20.26 8.87
CA VAL A 33 -5.54 -18.97 8.21
C VAL A 33 -4.93 -18.98 6.81
N SER A 34 -5.79 -18.87 5.80
CA SER A 34 -5.35 -18.84 4.40
C SER A 34 -4.84 -17.46 3.98
N PHE A 35 -3.81 -17.46 3.13
CA PHE A 35 -3.28 -16.26 2.52
C PHE A 35 -4.24 -15.70 1.46
N ILE A 36 -4.34 -14.37 1.38
CA ILE A 36 -5.15 -13.68 0.37
C ILE A 36 -4.22 -12.89 -0.56
N PRO A 37 -4.05 -13.33 -1.82
CA PRO A 37 -3.14 -12.68 -2.76
C PRO A 37 -3.52 -11.25 -3.14
N VAL A 38 -4.81 -10.92 -3.19
CA VAL A 38 -5.31 -9.57 -3.51
C VAL A 38 -6.41 -9.21 -2.51
N PRO A 39 -6.04 -8.63 -1.35
CA PRO A 39 -7.00 -8.36 -0.28
C PRO A 39 -8.02 -7.29 -0.66
N THR A 40 -9.22 -7.40 -0.09
CA THR A 40 -10.27 -6.38 -0.10
C THR A 40 -10.34 -5.65 1.24
N THR A 41 -11.13 -4.58 1.34
CA THR A 41 -11.40 -3.90 2.61
C THR A 41 -12.02 -4.85 3.65
N GLN A 42 -12.92 -5.74 3.23
CA GLN A 42 -13.52 -6.74 4.12
C GLN A 42 -12.49 -7.72 4.68
N ASP A 43 -11.48 -8.07 3.88
CA ASP A 43 -10.40 -8.93 4.36
C ASP A 43 -9.56 -8.21 5.41
N VAL A 44 -9.20 -6.94 5.17
CA VAL A 44 -8.48 -6.12 6.15
C VAL A 44 -9.25 -6.05 7.47
N ASP A 45 -10.54 -5.74 7.42
CA ASP A 45 -11.38 -5.65 8.62
C ASP A 45 -11.46 -6.99 9.37
N ARG A 46 -11.53 -8.11 8.64
CA ARG A 46 -11.57 -9.46 9.22
C ARG A 46 -10.28 -9.78 9.98
N PHE A 47 -9.11 -9.50 9.39
CA PHE A 47 -7.83 -9.74 10.05
C PHE A 47 -7.61 -8.79 11.23
N ASP A 48 -8.03 -7.53 11.10
CA ASP A 48 -7.94 -6.55 12.17
C ASP A 48 -8.81 -6.91 13.37
N THR A 49 -10.02 -7.41 13.10
CA THR A 49 -10.93 -7.90 14.14
C THR A 49 -10.32 -9.09 14.86
N ARG A 50 -9.83 -10.10 14.11
CA ARG A 50 -9.18 -11.27 14.70
C ARG A 50 -7.98 -10.89 15.56
N ALA A 51 -7.10 -10.00 15.08
CA ALA A 51 -5.93 -9.56 15.83
C ALA A 51 -6.30 -8.85 17.15
N LYS A 52 -7.41 -8.11 17.17
CA LYS A 52 -7.93 -7.47 18.40
C LYS A 52 -8.55 -8.47 19.36
N GLU A 53 -9.24 -9.48 18.84
CA GLU A 53 -9.93 -10.50 19.66
C GLU A 53 -8.96 -11.49 20.29
N THR A 54 -7.96 -11.96 19.54
CA THR A 54 -6.99 -12.94 20.04
C THR A 54 -5.83 -12.29 20.77
N ASN A 55 -5.47 -11.05 20.39
CA ASN A 55 -4.25 -10.35 20.83
C ASN A 55 -2.99 -11.22 20.69
N ASP A 56 -3.02 -12.16 19.74
CA ASP A 56 -1.92 -13.06 19.43
C ASP A 56 -0.90 -12.36 18.52
N PRO A 57 0.41 -12.44 18.81
CA PRO A 57 1.44 -11.79 18.00
C PRO A 57 1.41 -12.18 16.51
N ASP A 58 1.09 -13.44 16.20
CA ASP A 58 1.05 -13.91 14.83
C ASP A 58 -0.19 -13.37 14.11
N ASP A 59 -1.34 -13.29 14.79
CA ASP A 59 -2.54 -12.68 14.20
C ASP A 59 -2.36 -11.17 13.97
N ILE A 60 -1.67 -10.47 14.87
CA ILE A 60 -1.28 -9.07 14.69
C ILE A 60 -0.36 -8.94 13.46
N ALA A 61 0.65 -9.79 13.34
CA ALA A 61 1.56 -9.77 12.19
C ALA A 61 0.85 -10.11 10.87
N ARG A 62 -0.08 -11.07 10.85
CA ARG A 62 -0.93 -11.37 9.69
C ARG A 62 -1.76 -10.16 9.28
N ALA A 63 -2.38 -9.47 10.23
CA ALA A 63 -3.16 -8.27 9.96
C ALA A 63 -2.31 -7.16 9.33
N HIS A 64 -1.10 -6.92 9.83
CA HIS A 64 -0.16 -5.99 9.22
C HIS A 64 0.20 -6.38 7.78
N LEU A 65 0.51 -7.65 7.53
CA LEU A 65 0.87 -8.14 6.20
C LEU A 65 -0.27 -7.96 5.19
N ILE A 66 -1.51 -8.23 5.61
CA ILE A 66 -2.69 -8.05 4.76
C ILE A 66 -2.97 -6.57 4.49
N ARG A 67 -2.84 -5.68 5.49
CA ARG A 67 -2.95 -4.22 5.29
C ARG A 67 -1.92 -3.69 4.31
N ASP A 68 -0.66 -4.05 4.46
CA ASP A 68 0.42 -3.61 3.57
C ASP A 68 0.16 -4.04 2.12
N ARG A 69 -0.37 -5.26 1.96
CA ARG A 69 -0.71 -5.82 0.66
C ARG A 69 -1.93 -5.14 0.04
N PHE A 70 -2.97 -4.84 0.83
CA PHE A 70 -4.09 -4.02 0.40
C PHE A 70 -3.62 -2.64 -0.10
N ASP A 71 -2.80 -1.95 0.69
CA ASP A 71 -2.24 -0.63 0.37
C ASP A 71 -1.33 -0.64 -0.88
N TYR A 72 -0.72 -1.78 -1.20
CA TYR A 72 0.00 -1.97 -2.45
C TYR A 72 -0.95 -2.03 -3.64
N TYR A 73 -1.95 -2.92 -3.62
CA TYR A 73 -2.88 -3.09 -4.73
C TYR A 73 -3.78 -1.87 -4.95
N GLU A 74 -4.17 -1.15 -3.89
CA GLU A 74 -4.85 0.15 -4.02
C GLU A 74 -3.98 1.17 -4.76
N GLY A 75 -2.67 1.20 -4.49
CA GLY A 75 -1.74 2.07 -5.21
C GLY A 75 -1.57 1.65 -6.67
N GLU A 76 -1.55 0.34 -6.96
CA GLU A 76 -1.43 -0.18 -8.32
C GLU A 76 -2.62 0.20 -9.21
N LYS A 77 -3.84 0.32 -8.66
CA LYS A 77 -5.01 0.81 -9.41
C LYS A 77 -4.77 2.17 -10.07
N THR A 78 -3.95 3.01 -9.42
CA THR A 78 -3.60 4.34 -9.91
C THR A 78 -2.28 4.40 -10.67
N ALA A 79 -1.51 3.31 -10.74
CA ALA A 79 -0.16 3.29 -11.31
C ALA A 79 -0.13 3.59 -12.82
N HIS A 80 -1.21 3.26 -13.54
CA HIS A 80 -1.31 3.46 -14.99
C HIS A 80 -2.17 4.67 -15.38
N ILE A 81 -2.62 5.49 -14.43
CA ILE A 81 -3.40 6.70 -14.74
C ILE A 81 -2.48 7.72 -15.39
N ASP A 82 -2.93 8.32 -16.50
CA ASP A 82 -2.23 9.43 -17.14
C ASP A 82 -2.04 10.58 -16.14
N HIS A 83 -0.79 11.00 -15.95
CA HIS A 83 -0.40 12.14 -15.12
C HIS A 83 -1.26 13.40 -15.34
N ARG A 84 -1.71 13.64 -16.58
CA ARG A 84 -2.59 14.79 -16.93
C ARG A 84 -3.95 14.70 -16.26
N VAL A 85 -4.48 13.50 -16.11
CA VAL A 85 -5.77 13.23 -15.46
C VAL A 85 -5.60 13.13 -13.95
N LEU A 86 -4.49 12.50 -13.52
CA LEU A 86 -4.18 12.27 -12.10
C LEU A 86 -4.14 13.58 -11.30
N GLY A 87 -3.51 14.63 -11.82
CA GLY A 87 -3.46 15.92 -11.15
C GLY A 87 -4.83 16.57 -10.94
N GLY A 88 -5.78 16.35 -11.85
CA GLY A 88 -7.17 16.82 -11.70
C GLY A 88 -7.91 16.03 -10.63
N GLN A 89 -7.85 14.69 -10.70
CA GLN A 89 -8.48 13.79 -9.75
C GLN A 89 -8.00 14.02 -8.31
N LEU A 90 -6.69 14.19 -8.11
CA LEU A 90 -6.13 14.44 -6.78
C LEU A 90 -6.62 15.75 -6.17
N ARG A 91 -6.78 16.80 -6.99
CA ARG A 91 -7.33 18.09 -6.52
C ARG A 91 -8.81 17.97 -6.19
N THR A 92 -9.60 17.28 -7.01
CA THR A 92 -11.01 17.01 -6.75
C THR A 92 -11.19 16.23 -5.44
N LYS A 93 -10.47 15.12 -5.27
CA LYS A 93 -10.52 14.32 -4.04
C LYS A 93 -10.10 15.11 -2.80
N LEU A 94 -9.09 15.97 -2.93
CA LEU A 94 -8.67 16.84 -1.82
C LEU A 94 -9.77 17.86 -1.46
N ALA A 95 -10.42 18.46 -2.45
CA ALA A 95 -11.52 19.39 -2.23
C ALA A 95 -12.77 18.70 -1.63
N GLU A 96 -13.04 17.46 -2.03
CA GLU A 96 -14.15 16.63 -1.53
C GLU A 96 -13.83 15.97 -0.17
N GLY A 97 -12.57 16.01 0.28
CA GLY A 97 -12.12 15.37 1.52
C GLY A 97 -12.07 13.84 1.45
N THR A 98 -12.15 13.23 0.26
CA THR A 98 -12.18 11.78 0.05
C THR A 98 -10.81 11.19 -0.24
N VAL A 99 -9.74 11.85 0.22
CA VAL A 99 -8.36 11.40 -0.01
C VAL A 99 -8.03 10.18 0.83
N THR A 100 -7.30 9.25 0.22
CA THR A 100 -6.88 7.99 0.84
C THR A 100 -5.34 7.88 0.91
N LYS A 101 -4.83 6.88 1.63
CA LYS A 101 -3.39 6.55 1.63
C LYS A 101 -2.86 6.25 0.22
N ALA A 102 -3.69 5.66 -0.65
CA ALA A 102 -3.33 5.42 -2.04
C ALA A 102 -3.12 6.74 -2.81
N ASP A 103 -3.96 7.74 -2.55
CA ASP A 103 -3.82 9.07 -3.14
C ASP A 103 -2.54 9.80 -2.69
N VAL A 104 -2.06 9.55 -1.46
CA VAL A 104 -0.76 10.05 -0.99
C VAL A 104 0.38 9.50 -1.87
N LYS A 105 0.41 8.18 -2.09
CA LYS A 105 1.40 7.54 -2.97
C LYS A 105 1.30 8.03 -4.41
N ALA A 106 0.08 8.20 -4.92
CA ALA A 106 -0.16 8.71 -6.27
C ALA A 106 0.32 10.17 -6.41
N ALA A 107 0.03 11.02 -5.42
CA ALA A 107 0.48 12.41 -5.38
C ALA A 107 2.01 12.52 -5.27
N GLU A 108 2.65 11.64 -4.49
CA GLU A 108 4.12 11.57 -4.41
C GLU A 108 4.74 11.21 -5.77
N ARG A 109 4.22 10.17 -6.44
CA ARG A 109 4.66 9.77 -7.79
C ARG A 109 4.45 10.89 -8.81
N TYR A 110 3.31 11.57 -8.74
CA TYR A 110 2.99 12.70 -9.60
C TYR A 110 3.95 13.88 -9.38
N ALA A 111 4.24 14.25 -8.13
CA ALA A 111 5.21 15.30 -7.81
C ALA A 111 6.65 14.93 -8.24
N LYS A 112 7.05 13.65 -8.11
CA LYS A 112 8.36 13.17 -8.55
C LYS A 112 8.52 13.20 -10.08
N SER A 113 7.46 12.88 -10.82
CA SER A 113 7.47 12.88 -12.29
C SER A 113 7.32 14.29 -12.88
N ASN A 114 6.62 15.19 -12.20
CA ASN A 114 6.42 16.58 -12.61
C ASN A 114 6.62 17.55 -11.43
N PRO A 115 7.86 17.87 -11.06
CA PRO A 115 8.19 18.60 -9.82
C PRO A 115 7.98 20.11 -9.97
N THR A 116 6.71 20.54 -9.92
CA THR A 116 6.34 21.96 -9.79
C THR A 116 6.03 22.29 -8.32
N PRO A 117 6.20 23.55 -7.88
CA PRO A 117 5.81 23.96 -6.52
C PRO A 117 4.37 23.59 -6.16
N ASP A 118 3.45 23.72 -7.12
CA ASP A 118 2.04 23.37 -6.95
C ASP A 118 1.84 21.88 -6.70
N ASN A 119 2.53 21.01 -7.46
CA ASN A 119 2.40 19.56 -7.31
C ASN A 119 3.02 19.07 -5.99
N ILE A 120 4.13 19.68 -5.55
CA ILE A 120 4.74 19.41 -4.25
C ILE A 120 3.82 19.86 -3.11
N GLY A 121 3.19 21.03 -3.27
CA GLY A 121 2.18 21.53 -2.35
C GLY A 121 0.97 20.61 -2.25
N LEU A 122 0.45 20.13 -3.39
CA LEU A 122 -0.66 19.19 -3.46
C LEU A 122 -0.36 17.89 -2.71
N TYR A 123 0.81 17.28 -2.94
CA TYR A 123 1.24 16.11 -2.18
C TYR A 123 1.27 16.37 -0.67
N THR A 124 1.84 17.50 -0.26
CA THR A 124 1.94 17.86 1.16
C THR A 124 0.56 18.04 1.82
N GLN A 125 -0.38 18.67 1.10
CA GLN A 125 -1.76 18.86 1.57
C GLN A 125 -2.50 17.52 1.70
N ILE A 126 -2.42 16.66 0.68
CA ILE A 126 -3.04 15.33 0.70
C ILE A 126 -2.47 14.49 1.84
N LYS A 127 -1.14 14.49 2.01
CA LYS A 127 -0.48 13.78 3.11
C LYS A 127 -0.99 14.24 4.47
N ARG A 128 -1.03 15.55 4.72
CA ARG A 128 -1.53 16.12 5.98
C ARG A 128 -3.00 15.81 6.22
N SER A 129 -3.82 15.85 5.18
CA SER A 129 -5.25 15.52 5.28
C SER A 129 -5.41 14.07 5.74
N VAL A 130 -4.71 13.13 5.11
CA VAL A 130 -4.81 11.70 5.47
C VAL A 130 -4.24 11.42 6.86
N GLU A 131 -3.10 12.00 7.23
CA GLU A 131 -2.50 11.83 8.57
C GLU A 131 -3.35 12.48 9.67
N GLY A 132 -3.96 13.64 9.39
CA GLY A 132 -4.87 14.33 10.29
C GLY A 132 -6.18 13.57 10.52
N SER A 133 -6.73 12.94 9.49
CA SER A 133 -7.93 12.10 9.58
C SER A 133 -7.73 10.81 10.37
N VAL A 134 -6.48 10.36 10.58
CA VAL A 134 -6.15 9.17 11.39
C VAL A 134 -6.02 9.51 12.89
N SER A 135 -6.05 10.80 13.24
CA SER A 135 -5.79 11.30 14.61
C SER A 135 -7.05 11.77 15.37
N GLN A 136 -8.25 11.39 14.93
CA GLN A 136 -9.53 11.62 15.63
C GLN A 136 -10.28 10.31 15.82
#